data_AF-A0A529WLX6-F1
#
_entry.id   AF-A0A529WLX6-F1
#
_cell.length_a   1.000
_cell.length_b   1.000
_cell.length_c   1.000
_cell.angle_alpha   90.00
_cell.angle_beta   90.00
_cell.angle_gamma   90.00
#
_symmetry.space_group_name_H-M   'P 1'
#
loop_
_entity.id
_entity.type
_entity.pdbx_description
1 polymer ?
#
loop_
_entity_poly.entity_id
_entity_poly.type
_entity_poly.pdbx_seq_one_letter_code
_entity_poly.pdbx_strand_id
1 'polypeptide(L)' 'MSDTSFPILDDGYNRYLFEYRHDGTEWGIEIKARSPQDAKERIKSLTWARYKGEIKATVHIPTGGFLARVARRFLQAR' A
#
# COMPACT_ATOMS: atom_id res chain seq x y z
N MET A 1 4.82 -0.98 26.60
CA MET A 1 4.74 -0.58 25.18
C MET A 1 3.78 -1.54 24.51
N SER A 2 2.61 -1.06 24.11
CA SER A 2 1.56 -1.93 23.55
C SER A 2 1.78 -2.06 22.06
N ASP A 3 2.36 -3.19 21.62
CA ASP A 3 2.43 -3.56 20.22
C ASP A 3 1.02 -3.91 19.74
N THR A 4 0.30 -2.91 19.24
CA THR A 4 -0.94 -3.12 18.47
C THR A 4 -0.57 -3.65 17.09
N SER A 5 -0.19 -4.93 17.03
CA SER A 5 -0.12 -5.70 15.80
C SER A 5 -1.55 -6.16 15.46
N PHE A 6 -2.25 -5.37 14.65
CA PHE A 6 -3.53 -5.79 14.09
C PHE A 6 -3.29 -6.83 12.98
N PRO A 7 -3.98 -7.98 12.98
CA PRO A 7 -3.83 -8.98 11.94
C PRO A 7 -4.38 -8.42 10.64
N ILE A 8 -3.48 -8.00 9.74
CA ILE A 8 -3.84 -7.64 8.38
C ILE A 8 -4.35 -8.93 7.74
N LEU A 9 -5.63 -8.94 7.36
CA LEU A 9 -6.24 -9.97 6.53
C LEU A 9 -5.30 -10.29 5.37
N ASP A 10 -4.80 -11.52 5.33
CA ASP A 10 -3.83 -11.98 4.34
C ASP A 10 -4.57 -12.18 2.99
N ASP A 11 -4.69 -11.10 2.22
CA ASP A 11 -5.22 -11.07 0.84
C ASP A 11 -4.31 -11.84 -0.16
N GLY A 12 -3.46 -12.74 0.34
CA GLY A 12 -2.41 -13.39 -0.43
C GLY A 12 -1.32 -12.42 -0.89
N TYR A 13 -1.15 -11.28 -0.21
CA TYR A 13 -0.15 -10.26 -0.52
C TYR A 13 0.81 -10.08 0.65
N ASN A 14 2.10 -10.30 0.38
CA ASN A 14 3.19 -10.04 1.30
C ASN A 14 3.86 -8.68 1.02
N ARG A 15 4.55 -8.15 2.04
CA ARG A 15 5.34 -6.91 1.97
C ARG A 15 6.80 -7.30 1.68
N TYR A 16 7.36 -6.83 0.57
CA TYR A 16 8.74 -7.08 0.18
C TYR A 16 9.54 -5.78 0.21
N LEU A 17 10.68 -5.80 0.91
CA LEU A 17 11.59 -4.65 1.01
C LEU A 17 12.62 -4.67 -0.13
N PHE A 18 12.82 -3.52 -0.76
CA PHE A 18 13.89 -3.27 -1.73
C PHE A 18 14.74 -2.10 -1.25
N GLU A 19 16.05 -2.26 -1.32
CA GLU A 19 17.01 -1.21 -0.98
C GLU A 19 17.49 -0.51 -2.26
N TYR A 20 17.71 0.80 -2.16
CA TYR A 20 18.25 1.61 -3.26
C TYR A 20 19.09 2.76 -2.69
N ARG A 21 19.97 3.32 -3.52
CA ARG A 21 20.80 4.47 -3.15
C ARG A 21 20.25 5.74 -3.79
N HIS A 22 20.16 6.79 -2.98
CA HIS A 22 19.81 8.13 -3.43
C HIS A 22 20.51 9.16 -2.54
N ASP A 23 21.18 10.12 -3.18
CA ASP A 23 21.94 11.20 -2.49
C ASP A 23 22.95 10.68 -1.46
N GLY A 24 23.77 9.70 -1.88
CA GLY A 24 24.79 9.08 -1.02
C GLY A 24 24.26 8.22 0.14
N THR A 25 22.93 8.08 0.27
CA THR A 25 22.28 7.37 1.37
C THR A 25 21.53 6.13 0.87
N GLU A 26 21.46 5.08 1.68
CA GLU A 26 20.67 3.88 1.41
C GLU A 26 19.25 4.03 1.98
N TRP A 27 18.27 3.74 1.14
CA TRP A 27 16.85 3.87 1.44
C TRP A 27 16.14 2.55 1.18
N GLY A 28 15.07 2.29 1.93
CA GLY A 28 14.16 1.17 1.72
C GLY A 28 12.84 1.61 1.09
N ILE A 29 12.35 0.84 0.13
CA ILE A 29 10.98 0.94 -0.38
C ILE A 29 10.27 -0.41 -0.23
N GLU A 30 9.04 -0.36 0.24
CA GLU A 30 8.19 -1.54 0.35
C GLU A 30 7.29 -1.70 -0.87
N ILE A 31 7.22 -2.93 -1.38
CA ILE A 31 6.29 -3.36 -2.42
C ILE A 31 5.37 -4.45 -1.87
N LYS A 32 4.06 -4.22 -1.93
CA LYS A 32 3.06 -5.27 -1.70
C LYS A 32 2.89 -6.11 -2.97
N ALA A 33 3.08 -7.42 -2.88
CA ALA A 33 3.00 -8.36 -4.00
C ALA A 33 2.58 -9.76 -3.55
N ARG A 34 2.13 -10.61 -4.47
CA ARG A 34 1.68 -11.98 -4.15
C ARG A 34 2.83 -12.97 -3.97
N SER A 35 4.00 -12.64 -4.54
CA SER A 35 5.20 -13.47 -4.48
C SER A 35 6.45 -12.61 -4.64
N PRO A 36 7.66 -13.12 -4.33
CA PRO A 36 8.89 -12.39 -4.57
C PRO A 36 9.10 -12.06 -6.06
N GLN A 37 8.61 -12.92 -6.96
CA GLN A 37 8.70 -12.70 -8.41
C GLN A 37 7.78 -11.55 -8.85
N ASP A 38 6.53 -11.53 -8.40
CA ASP A 38 5.59 -10.41 -8.63
C ASP A 38 6.18 -9.10 -8.09
N ALA A 39 6.81 -9.12 -6.91
CA ALA A 39 7.48 -7.96 -6.34
C ALA A 39 8.61 -7.42 -7.25
N LYS A 40 9.45 -8.31 -7.80
CA LYS A 40 10.53 -7.97 -8.74
C LYS A 40 10.01 -7.43 -10.08
N GLU A 41 8.80 -7.80 -10.50
CA GLU A 41 8.18 -7.26 -11.72
C GLU A 41 7.54 -5.88 -11.46
N ARG A 42 6.94 -5.70 -10.29
CA ARG A 42 6.38 -4.41 -9.86
C ARG A 42 7.44 -3.34 -9.67
N ILE A 43 8.59 -3.65 -9.05
CA ILE A 43 9.68 -2.67 -8.86
C ILE A 43 10.21 -2.16 -10.21
N LYS A 44 10.31 -3.01 -11.24
CA LYS A 44 10.68 -2.59 -12.60
C LYS A 44 9.69 -1.57 -13.15
N SER A 45 8.41 -1.78 -12.86
CA SER A 45 7.31 -0.93 -13.30
C SER A 45 7.30 0.47 -12.65
N LEU A 46 7.95 0.62 -11.49
CA LEU A 46 8.04 1.91 -10.81
C LEU A 46 8.86 2.96 -11.56
N THR A 47 9.73 2.54 -12.49
CA THR A 47 10.49 3.47 -13.36
C THR A 47 9.55 4.36 -14.20
N TRP A 48 8.33 3.88 -14.48
CA TRP A 48 7.29 4.62 -15.20
C TRP A 48 6.22 5.24 -14.29
N ALA A 49 6.46 5.24 -12.98
CA ALA A 49 5.55 5.86 -12.03
C ALA A 49 5.46 7.36 -12.27
N ARG A 50 4.25 7.91 -12.09
CA ARG A 50 3.99 9.35 -12.20
C ARG A 50 3.79 9.92 -10.80
N TYR A 51 4.43 11.05 -10.51
CA TYR A 51 4.14 11.80 -9.29
C TYR A 51 2.67 12.27 -9.31
N LYS A 52 1.93 11.96 -8.24
CA LYS A 52 0.50 12.29 -8.10
C LYS A 52 0.22 13.24 -6.93
N GLY A 53 1.25 13.75 -6.27
CA GLY A 53 1.15 14.52 -5.04
C GLY A 53 1.55 13.72 -3.80
N GLU A 54 1.44 14.37 -2.64
CA GLU A 54 1.74 13.77 -1.35
C GLU A 54 0.52 13.06 -0.75
N ILE A 55 0.75 11.90 -0.14
CA ILE A 55 -0.28 11.23 0.66
C ILE A 55 -0.45 12.01 1.96
N LYS A 56 -1.58 12.72 2.10
CA LYS A 56 -1.91 13.47 3.33
C LYS A 56 -2.59 12.63 4.41
N ALA A 57 -3.31 11.58 4.01
CA ALA A 57 -4.01 10.68 4.93
C ALA A 57 -4.18 9.29 4.30
N THR A 58 -4.15 8.27 5.15
CA THR A 58 -4.47 6.88 4.78
C THR A 58 -5.71 6.46 5.56
N VAL A 59 -6.81 6.16 4.88
CA VAL A 59 -8.07 5.73 5.51
C VAL A 59 -8.33 4.28 5.14
N HIS A 60 -8.57 3.43 6.14
CA HIS A 60 -9.05 2.08 5.92
C HIS A 60 -10.57 2.13 5.72
N ILE A 61 -11.04 1.75 4.53
CA ILE A 61 -12.47 1.60 4.26
C ILE A 61 -12.86 0.17 4.61
N PRO A 62 -13.59 -0.07 5.72
CA PRO A 62 -14.08 -1.40 6.02
C PRO A 62 -15.02 -1.84 4.90
N THR A 63 -14.73 -3.00 4.30
CA THR A 63 -15.51 -3.55 3.18
C THR A 63 -16.79 -4.28 3.63
N GLY A 64 -17.05 -4.38 4.93
CA GLY A 64 -18.22 -5.02 5.52
C GLY A 64 -19.08 -4.09 6.37
N GLY A 65 -20.38 -4.38 6.45
CA GLY A 65 -21.33 -3.73 7.36
C GLY A 65 -22.07 -2.50 6.80
N PHE A 66 -22.89 -1.88 7.64
CA PHE A 66 -23.73 -0.72 7.28
C PHE A 66 -22.89 0.50 6.87
N LEU A 67 -21.76 0.73 7.54
CA LEU A 67 -20.84 1.84 7.26
C LEU A 67 -20.23 1.74 5.85
N ALA A 68 -19.95 0.53 5.36
CA ALA A 68 -19.46 0.31 4.00
C ALA A 68 -20.46 0.76 2.92
N ARG A 69 -21.77 0.56 3.16
CA ARG A 69 -22.83 1.03 2.24
C ARG A 69 -22.98 2.54 2.23
N VAL A 70 -22.86 3.17 3.40
CA VAL A 70 -22.94 4.63 3.53
C VAL A 70 -21.74 5.29 2.84
N ALA A 71 -20.52 4.82 3.12
CA ALA A 71 -19.30 5.35 2.49
C ALA A 71 -19.34 5.23 0.96
N ARG A 72 -19.81 4.09 0.43
CA ARG A 72 -19.92 3.87 -1.02
C ARG A 72 -20.91 4.82 -1.70
N ARG A 73 -22.00 5.20 -1.02
CA ARG A 73 -22.97 6.18 -1.54
C ARG A 73 -22.42 7.61 -1.58
N PHE A 74 -21.65 8.02 -0.57
CA PHE A 74 -21.06 9.36 -0.56
C PHE A 74 -19.91 9.54 -1.58
N LEU A 75 -19.16 8.48 -1.87
CA LEU A 75 -18.09 8.51 -2.88
C LEU A 75 -18.60 8.51 -4.32
N GLN A 76 -19.83 8.03 -4.59
CA GLN A 76 -20.44 8.02 -5.93
C GLN A 76 -21.27 9.27 -6.24
N ALA A 77 -21.58 10.10 -5.24
CA ALA A 77 -22.37 11.31 -5.40
C ALA A 77 -21.52 12.56 -5.74
N ARG A 78 -20.28 12.37 -6.16
CA ARG A 78 -19.32 13.44 -6.48
C ARG A 78 -18.73 13.28 -7.86
#